data_AF-A0A1I1U928-F1
#
_entry.id   AF-A0A1I1U928-F1
#
_cell.length_a   1.000
_cell.length_b   1.000
_cell.length_c   1.000
_cell.angle_alpha   90.00
_cell.angle_beta   90.00
_cell.angle_gamma   90.00
#
_symmetry.space_group_name_H-M   'P 1'
#
loop_
_entity.id
_entity.type
_entity.pdbx_description
1 polymer ?
#
loop_
_entity_poly.entity_id
_entity_poly.type
_entity_poly.pdbx_seq_one_letter_code
_entity_poly.pdbx_strand_id
1 'polypeptide(L)'
;MSLAALIIGVIAQIFFAGLQGLIVVFSAAAIANDNELTPFQDRLLATLMLLLPSISLGTAALLVVGYINSAPWLSHFWHLLPVVAFGVYLLFAFSLSR
;
A
#
# COMPACT_ATOMS: atom_id res chain seq x y z
N MET A 1 17.44 -13.26 0.75
CA MET A 1 17.60 -12.35 1.91
C MET A 1 17.89 -13.15 3.17
N SER A 2 18.46 -12.56 4.22
CA SER A 2 18.63 -13.22 5.53
C SER A 2 17.31 -13.30 6.30
N LEU A 3 17.21 -14.20 7.29
CA LEU A 3 16.02 -14.33 8.15
C LEU A 3 15.70 -13.03 8.90
N ALA A 4 16.72 -12.34 9.42
CA ALA A 4 16.54 -11.06 10.11
C ALA A 4 15.95 -10.01 9.16
N ALA A 5 16.44 -9.94 7.92
CA ALA A 5 15.91 -9.02 6.91
C ALA A 5 14.45 -9.35 6.54
N LEU A 6 14.09 -10.65 6.48
CA LEU A 6 12.70 -11.07 6.25
C LEU A 6 11.79 -10.58 7.38
N ILE A 7 12.17 -10.83 8.64
CA ILE A 7 11.36 -10.44 9.82
C ILE A 7 11.15 -8.92 9.84
N ILE A 8 12.23 -8.15 9.69
CA ILE A 8 12.15 -6.68 9.64
C ILE A 8 11.26 -6.24 8.46
N GLY A 9 11.45 -6.84 7.30
CA GLY A 9 10.67 -6.55 6.09
C GLY A 9 9.18 -6.80 6.28
N VAL A 10 8.79 -7.95 6.83
CA VAL A 10 7.38 -8.31 7.09
C VAL A 10 6.75 -7.37 8.11
N ILE A 11 7.43 -7.07 9.21
CA ILE A 11 6.94 -6.11 10.22
C ILE A 11 6.73 -4.74 9.58
N ALA A 12 7.71 -4.27 8.79
CA ALA A 12 7.60 -3.00 8.09
C ALA A 12 6.42 -2.98 7.12
N GLN A 13 6.14 -4.07 6.40
CA GLN A 13 4.99 -4.17 5.50
C GLN A 13 3.65 -4.12 6.25
N ILE A 14 3.52 -4.83 7.36
CA ILE A 14 2.30 -4.81 8.18
C ILE A 14 2.07 -3.41 8.78
N PHE A 15 3.13 -2.81 9.32
CA PHE A 15 3.07 -1.45 9.86
C PHE A 15 2.69 -0.44 8.76
N PHE A 16 3.29 -0.56 7.58
CA PHE A 16 2.99 0.30 6.44
C PHE A 16 1.56 0.11 5.94
N ALA A 17 1.02 -1.12 5.93
CA ALA A 17 -0.38 -1.39 5.62
C ALA A 17 -1.33 -0.63 6.57
N GLY A 18 -1.03 -0.63 7.87
CA GLY A 18 -1.77 0.12 8.88
C GLY A 18 -1.73 1.63 8.62
N LEU A 19 -0.54 2.18 8.36
CA LEU A 19 -0.37 3.59 8.00
C LEU A 19 -1.12 3.97 6.72
N GLN A 20 -1.03 3.15 5.67
CA GLN A 20 -1.77 3.34 4.43
C GLN A 20 -3.28 3.38 4.70
N GLY A 21 -3.80 2.43 5.49
CA GLY A 21 -5.22 2.39 5.82
C GLY A 21 -5.69 3.69 6.50
N LEU A 22 -4.95 4.15 7.51
CA LEU A 22 -5.25 5.41 8.19
C LEU A 22 -5.19 6.60 7.23
N ILE A 23 -4.08 6.77 6.51
CA ILE A 23 -3.88 7.91 5.62
C ILE A 23 -4.95 7.93 4.54
N VAL A 24 -5.20 6.79 3.88
CA VAL A 24 -6.14 6.72 2.75
C VAL A 24 -7.57 6.98 3.20
N VAL A 25 -8.01 6.37 4.31
CA VAL A 25 -9.38 6.56 4.81
C VAL A 25 -9.62 8.02 5.18
N PHE A 26 -8.73 8.63 5.95
CA PHE A 26 -8.92 10.02 6.40
C PHE A 26 -8.80 11.03 5.27
N SER A 27 -7.82 10.88 4.38
CA SER A 27 -7.65 11.82 3.27
C SER A 27 -8.75 11.65 2.21
N ALA A 28 -9.20 10.42 1.91
CA ALA A 28 -10.32 10.21 1.02
C ALA A 28 -11.62 10.81 1.59
N ALA A 29 -11.88 10.68 2.89
CA ALA A 29 -13.04 11.28 3.54
C ALA A 29 -12.99 12.82 3.49
N ALA A 30 -11.83 13.42 3.73
CA ALA A 30 -11.64 14.87 3.58
C ALA A 30 -11.88 15.33 2.14
N ILE A 31 -11.24 14.67 1.16
CA ILE A 31 -11.39 15.00 -0.26
C ILE A 31 -12.85 14.91 -0.71
N ALA A 32 -13.57 13.87 -0.29
CA ALA A 32 -14.98 13.67 -0.64
C ALA A 32 -15.93 14.70 0.01
N ASN A 33 -15.56 15.27 1.17
CA ASN A 33 -16.34 16.33 1.82
C ASN A 33 -16.11 17.70 1.17
N ASP A 34 -14.88 17.98 0.74
CA ASP A 34 -14.49 19.32 0.26
C ASP A 34 -14.59 19.49 -1.27
N ASN A 35 -14.71 18.39 -2.04
CA ASN A 35 -14.72 18.43 -3.50
C ASN A 35 -15.90 17.66 -4.10
N GLU A 36 -16.43 18.17 -5.21
CA GLU A 36 -17.34 17.40 -6.07
C GLU A 36 -16.54 16.41 -6.90
N LEU A 37 -16.57 15.14 -6.48
CA LEU A 37 -15.89 14.05 -7.18
C LEU A 37 -16.76 13.50 -8.31
N THR A 38 -16.11 13.15 -9.43
CA THR A 38 -16.75 12.33 -10.45
C THR A 38 -17.03 10.92 -9.88
N PRO A 39 -18.06 10.20 -10.38
CA PRO A 39 -18.37 8.85 -9.90
C PRO A 39 -17.20 7.86 -10.01
N PHE A 40 -16.29 8.08 -10.96
CA PHE A 40 -15.08 7.28 -11.11
C PHE A 40 -14.07 7.56 -9.99
N GLN A 41 -13.80 8.84 -9.68
CA GLN A 41 -12.86 9.23 -8.63
C GLN A 41 -13.32 8.74 -7.25
N ASP A 42 -14.62 8.86 -6.96
CA ASP A 42 -15.21 8.41 -5.69
C ASP A 42 -15.07 6.88 -5.52
N ARG A 43 -15.45 6.10 -6.54
CA ARG A 43 -15.27 4.64 -6.53
C ARG A 43 -13.80 4.23 -6.43
N LEU A 44 -12.91 4.96 -7.10
CA LEU A 44 -11.48 4.71 -7.05
C LEU A 44 -10.95 4.95 -5.63
N LEU A 45 -11.28 6.08 -4.99
CA LEU A 45 -10.91 6.36 -3.61
C LEU A 45 -11.41 5.29 -2.65
N ALA A 46 -12.69 4.90 -2.75
CA ALA A 46 -13.27 3.84 -1.93
C ALA A 46 -12.55 2.50 -2.10
N THR A 47 -12.16 2.16 -3.34
CA THR A 47 -11.40 0.93 -3.62
C THR A 47 -9.99 1.00 -3.03
N LEU A 48 -9.32 2.15 -3.13
CA LEU A 48 -7.96 2.34 -2.66
C LEU A 48 -7.83 2.23 -1.13
N MET A 49 -8.90 2.51 -0.37
CA MET A 49 -8.94 2.33 1.09
C MET A 49 -8.58 0.91 1.53
N LEU A 50 -9.00 -0.10 0.76
CA LEU A 50 -8.71 -1.50 1.06
C LEU A 50 -7.57 -2.04 0.19
N LEU A 51 -7.47 -1.60 -1.07
CA LEU A 51 -6.48 -2.13 -2.00
C LEU A 51 -5.05 -1.82 -1.56
N LEU A 52 -4.75 -0.59 -1.13
CA LEU A 52 -3.38 -0.22 -0.76
C LEU A 52 -2.83 -1.01 0.45
N PRO A 53 -3.55 -1.09 1.58
CA PRO A 53 -3.14 -1.97 2.69
C PRO A 53 -2.99 -3.43 2.25
N SER A 54 -3.90 -3.90 1.38
CA SER A 54 -3.86 -5.27 0.87
C SER A 54 -2.63 -5.55 0.02
N ILE A 55 -2.12 -4.57 -0.74
CA ILE A 55 -0.86 -4.71 -1.50
C ILE A 55 0.32 -4.90 -0.54
N SER A 56 0.38 -4.14 0.55
CA SER A 56 1.42 -4.29 1.58
C SER A 56 1.35 -5.66 2.28
N LEU A 57 0.15 -6.09 2.68
CA LEU A 57 -0.06 -7.41 3.30
C LEU A 57 0.23 -8.56 2.33
N GLY A 58 -0.18 -8.44 1.07
CA GLY A 58 0.12 -9.40 0.02
C GLY A 58 1.63 -9.48 -0.25
N THR A 59 2.34 -8.35 -0.20
CA THR A 59 3.80 -8.32 -0.30
C THR A 59 4.46 -9.01 0.89
N ALA A 60 3.96 -8.81 2.12
CA ALA A 60 4.43 -9.53 3.30
C ALA A 60 4.28 -11.06 3.15
N ALA A 61 3.10 -11.52 2.70
CA ALA A 61 2.84 -12.92 2.44
C ALA A 61 3.75 -13.49 1.35
N LEU A 62 3.93 -12.74 0.25
CA LEU A 62 4.81 -13.13 -0.85
C LEU A 62 6.27 -13.28 -0.40
N LEU A 63 6.76 -12.40 0.47
CA LEU A 63 8.12 -12.50 1.01
C LEU A 63 8.31 -13.74 1.88
N VAL A 64 7.32 -14.07 2.73
CA VAL A 64 7.35 -15.29 3.55
C VAL A 64 7.34 -16.53 2.67
N VAL A 65 6.41 -16.62 1.71
CA VAL A 65 6.31 -17.76 0.79
C VAL A 65 7.58 -17.91 -0.04
N GLY A 66 8.11 -16.83 -0.60
CA GLY A 66 9.34 -16.88 -1.40
C GLY A 66 10.56 -17.27 -0.57
N TYR A 67 10.62 -16.90 0.71
CA TYR A 67 11.69 -17.34 1.63
C TYR A 67 11.62 -18.83 1.92
N ILE A 68 10.43 -19.36 2.24
CA ILE A 68 10.22 -20.80 2.52
C ILE A 68 10.62 -21.64 1.30
N ASN A 69 10.26 -21.18 0.10
CA ASN A 69 10.54 -21.91 -1.15
C ASN A 69 11.96 -21.69 -1.69
N SER A 70 12.85 -20.99 -0.97
CA SER A 70 14.19 -20.63 -1.44
C SER A 70 14.20 -20.03 -2.85
N ALA A 71 13.16 -19.22 -3.15
CA ALA A 71 12.90 -18.77 -4.50
C ALA A 71 14.04 -17.84 -5.00
N PRO A 72 14.62 -18.10 -6.19
CA PRO A 72 15.75 -17.31 -6.69
C PRO A 72 15.38 -15.85 -7.01
N TRP A 73 14.09 -15.57 -7.19
CA TRP A 73 13.54 -14.23 -7.45
C TRP A 73 13.20 -13.46 -6.16
N LEU A 74 13.47 -14.03 -4.98
CA LEU A 74 13.29 -13.38 -3.69
C LEU A 74 14.32 -12.24 -3.51
N SER A 75 13.95 -11.06 -3.99
CA SER A 75 14.77 -9.86 -3.92
C SER A 75 14.17 -8.80 -2.99
N HIS A 76 15.01 -7.92 -2.46
CA HIS A 76 14.58 -6.75 -1.69
C HIS A 76 13.69 -5.78 -2.52
N PHE A 77 13.66 -5.91 -3.84
CA PHE A 77 12.82 -5.09 -4.72
C PHE A 77 11.32 -5.20 -4.46
N TRP A 78 10.83 -6.33 -3.92
CA TRP A 78 9.40 -6.50 -3.62
C TRP A 78 8.89 -5.49 -2.60
N HIS A 79 9.76 -4.98 -1.73
CA HIS A 79 9.40 -3.92 -0.78
C HIS A 79 9.05 -2.59 -1.46
N LEU A 80 9.49 -2.36 -2.69
CA LEU A 80 9.19 -1.13 -3.43
C LEU A 80 7.76 -1.11 -3.98
N LEU A 81 7.16 -2.27 -4.24
CA LEU A 81 5.83 -2.34 -4.87
C LEU A 81 4.77 -1.57 -4.04
N PRO A 82 4.64 -1.78 -2.72
CA PRO A 82 3.70 -1.01 -1.91
C PRO A 82 4.07 0.47 -1.79
N VAL A 83 5.37 0.80 -1.77
CA VAL A 83 5.86 2.18 -1.68
C VAL A 83 5.50 2.96 -2.94
N VAL A 84 5.72 2.38 -4.12
CA VAL A 84 5.37 2.98 -5.40
C VAL A 84 3.85 3.11 -5.54
N ALA A 85 3.10 2.07 -5.21
CA ALA A 85 1.63 2.12 -5.24
C ALA A 85 1.09 3.24 -4.34
N PHE A 86 1.66 3.40 -3.14
CA PHE A 86 1.29 4.49 -2.25
C PHE A 86 1.71 5.86 -2.78
N GLY A 87 2.89 5.99 -3.39
CA GLY A 87 3.33 7.24 -4.03
C GLY A 87 2.39 7.68 -5.15
N VAL A 88 1.93 6.75 -5.99
CA VAL A 88 0.93 7.02 -7.04
C VAL A 88 -0.39 7.48 -6.43
N TYR A 89 -0.83 6.85 -5.34
CA TYR A 89 -2.01 7.30 -4.61
C TYR A 89 -1.85 8.72 -4.05
N LEU A 90 -0.71 9.05 -3.46
CA LEU A 90 -0.47 10.40 -2.95
C LEU A 90 -0.54 11.44 -4.06
N LEU A 91 0.08 11.18 -5.22
CA LEU A 91 -0.02 12.07 -6.38
C LEU A 91 -1.47 12.28 -6.83
N PHE A 92 -2.25 11.20 -6.86
CA PHE A 92 -3.67 11.26 -7.16
C PHE A 92 -4.45 12.06 -6.12
N ALA A 93 -4.26 11.79 -4.83
CA ALA A 93 -4.92 12.49 -3.73
C ALA A 93 -4.57 13.99 -3.74
N PHE A 94 -3.30 14.35 -3.96
CA PHE A 94 -2.86 15.74 -4.08
C PHE A 94 -3.44 16.46 -5.29
N SER A 95 -3.69 15.74 -6.39
CA SER A 95 -4.35 16.34 -7.56
C SER A 95 -5.84 16.63 -7.33
N LEU A 96 -6.45 16.01 -6.31
CA LEU A 96 -7.85 16.19 -5.94
C LEU A 96 -8.03 17.15 -4.74
N SER A 97 -7.03 17.29 -3.89
CA SER A 97 -7.04 18.27 -2.81
C SER A 97 -6.81 19.68 -3.35
N ARG A 98 -7.71 20.62 -3.03
CA ARG A 98 -7.56 22.05 -3.33
C ARG A 98 -6.96 22.81 -2.17
#